data_AF-A0A0F5IT85-F1
#
_entry.id   AF-A0A0F5IT85-F1
#
_cell.length_a   1.000
_cell.length_b   1.000
_cell.length_c   1.000
_cell.angle_alpha   90.00
_cell.angle_beta   90.00
_cell.angle_gamma   90.00
#
_symmetry.space_group_name_H-M   'P 1'
#
loop_
_entity.id
_entity.type
_entity.pdbx_description
1 polymer ?
#
loop_
_entity_poly.entity_id
_entity_poly.type
_entity_poly.pdbx_seq_one_letter_code
_entity_poly.pdbx_strand_id
1 'polypeptide(L)'
;MVPIIYNEDIIVSHLIAKHCLCLLDEVSQRDYNKVGIFSSKIKCLALDDYETKFCGGSKDNTMDAAVGISDYQNNRKVNHRLLLVELRLDYQSSRNLDKSSLVRKIKHSKDLLSESRIAPNSCFIFSEEVAPKAQSWVRRFAREFSANWEVMNPIQFNAFIKFESDMPYQPENDLDRIKEVLYECLKKKDLKNFFDNTRYWRTEALKYRNQFKLLEFEAITDTLWDIWKSFDIAAYSSDEMDILESEIEKEDLQILIGRYA
;
A
#
# COMPACT_ATOMS: atom_id res chain seq x y z
N MET A 1 2.22 -10.15 7.86
CA MET A 1 3.23 -9.15 7.45
C MET A 1 2.47 -7.95 6.92
N VAL A 2 2.77 -6.75 7.40
CA VAL A 2 2.08 -5.54 6.94
C VAL A 2 2.54 -5.24 5.50
N PRO A 3 1.62 -4.99 4.54
CA PRO A 3 1.99 -4.66 3.17
C PRO A 3 2.87 -3.40 3.12
N ILE A 4 3.90 -3.44 2.28
CA ILE A 4 4.71 -2.27 1.94
C ILE A 4 4.19 -1.71 0.62
N ILE A 5 3.93 -0.41 0.60
CA ILE A 5 3.48 0.29 -0.60
C ILE A 5 4.44 1.40 -1.00
N TYR A 6 4.44 1.70 -2.29
CA TYR A 6 5.12 2.85 -2.84
C TYR A 6 4.55 4.15 -2.27
N ASN A 7 5.44 5.07 -1.89
CA ASN A 7 5.07 6.40 -1.42
C ASN A 7 5.89 7.47 -2.16
N GLU A 8 5.27 8.03 -3.19
CA GLU A 8 5.85 9.07 -4.02
C GLU A 8 6.15 10.37 -3.25
N ASP A 9 5.30 10.73 -2.29
CA ASP A 9 5.39 12.01 -1.57
C ASP A 9 6.75 12.19 -0.88
N ILE A 10 7.29 11.11 -0.31
CA ILE A 10 8.61 11.09 0.33
C ILE A 10 9.72 11.41 -0.67
N ILE A 11 9.59 10.93 -1.90
CA ILE A 11 10.60 11.10 -2.94
C ILE A 11 10.52 12.50 -3.55
N VAL A 12 9.34 12.95 -3.95
CA VAL A 12 9.18 14.25 -4.63
C VAL A 12 9.42 15.44 -3.72
N SER A 13 9.17 15.30 -2.41
CA SER A 13 9.45 16.34 -1.41
C SER A 13 10.88 16.36 -0.90
N HIS A 14 11.70 15.36 -1.26
CA HIS A 14 13.06 15.26 -0.74
C HIS A 14 13.95 16.39 -1.27
N LEU A 15 14.83 16.92 -0.42
CA LEU A 15 15.70 18.07 -0.72
C LEU A 15 16.55 17.91 -2.01
N ILE A 16 17.04 16.69 -2.24
CA ILE A 16 17.88 16.36 -3.39
C ILE A 16 17.09 15.94 -4.64
N ALA A 17 15.76 15.80 -4.55
CA ALA A 17 14.92 15.30 -5.65
C ALA A 17 15.08 16.13 -6.93
N LYS A 18 15.18 17.46 -6.80
CA LYS A 18 15.41 18.37 -7.94
C LYS A 18 16.69 18.07 -8.75
N HIS A 19 17.60 17.27 -8.21
CA HIS A 19 18.89 16.95 -8.83
C HIS A 19 18.98 15.53 -9.39
N CYS A 20 18.23 14.58 -8.82
CA CYS A 20 18.40 13.16 -9.12
C CYS A 20 17.10 12.34 -9.08
N LEU A 21 15.94 12.99 -9.15
CA LEU A 21 14.66 12.32 -9.29
C LEU A 21 14.54 11.72 -10.71
N CYS A 22 14.29 10.42 -10.79
CA CYS A 22 14.03 9.71 -12.04
C CYS A 22 13.16 8.47 -11.76
N LEU A 23 12.79 7.73 -12.79
CA LEU A 23 12.20 6.40 -12.65
C LEU A 23 13.28 5.38 -12.28
N LEU A 24 12.93 4.36 -11.50
CA LEU A 24 13.85 3.27 -11.19
C LEU A 24 14.27 2.49 -12.45
N ASP A 25 13.35 2.37 -13.41
CA ASP A 25 13.65 1.75 -14.71
C ASP A 25 14.65 2.58 -15.54
N GLU A 26 14.69 3.90 -15.37
CA GLU A 26 15.68 4.77 -16.04
C GLU A 26 17.09 4.54 -15.46
N VAL A 27 17.21 4.27 -14.15
CA VAL A 27 18.49 3.87 -13.52
C VAL A 27 18.96 2.55 -14.12
N SER A 28 18.07 1.56 -14.18
CA SER A 28 18.33 0.26 -14.80
C SER A 28 18.76 0.37 -16.26
N GLN A 29 18.06 1.19 -17.05
CA GLN A 29 18.38 1.39 -18.45
C GLN A 29 19.75 2.04 -18.62
N ARG A 30 20.04 3.10 -17.86
CA ARG A 30 21.28 3.85 -17.98
C ARG A 30 22.50 3.04 -17.56
N ASP A 31 22.39 2.32 -16.45
CA ASP A 31 23.56 1.73 -15.79
C ASP A 31 23.74 0.24 -16.17
N TYR A 32 22.68 -0.44 -16.64
CA TYR A 32 22.69 -1.88 -16.98
C TYR A 32 22.09 -2.20 -18.35
N ASN A 33 21.64 -1.20 -19.13
CA ASN A 33 20.98 -1.38 -20.42
C ASN A 33 19.79 -2.37 -20.37
N LYS A 34 19.03 -2.36 -19.27
CA LYS A 34 17.80 -3.16 -19.11
C LYS A 34 16.59 -2.23 -18.98
N VAL A 35 15.60 -2.42 -19.84
CA VAL A 35 14.40 -1.58 -19.95
C VAL A 35 13.15 -2.38 -19.63
N GLY A 36 12.18 -1.76 -18.98
CA GLY A 36 10.86 -2.33 -18.70
C GLY A 36 10.89 -3.45 -17.66
N ILE A 37 11.94 -3.52 -16.82
CA ILE A 37 12.07 -4.55 -15.80
C ILE A 37 11.50 -4.09 -14.45
N PHE A 38 11.38 -2.77 -14.24
CA PHE A 38 10.72 -2.18 -13.08
C PHE A 38 9.41 -1.49 -13.48
N SER A 39 8.49 -1.38 -12.52
CA SER A 39 7.23 -0.65 -12.73
C SER A 39 7.48 0.80 -13.15
N SER A 40 6.80 1.24 -14.21
CA SER A 40 6.87 2.63 -14.72
C SER A 40 6.32 3.68 -13.76
N LYS A 41 5.74 3.26 -12.63
CA LYS A 41 5.21 4.13 -11.58
C LYS A 41 6.21 4.44 -10.46
N ILE A 42 7.31 3.69 -10.37
CA ILE A 42 8.26 3.84 -9.25
C ILE A 42 9.29 4.91 -9.59
N LYS A 43 9.13 6.10 -9.02
CA LYS A 43 10.18 7.13 -8.97
C LYS A 43 11.12 6.90 -7.79
N CYS A 44 12.37 7.23 -7.99
CA CYS A 44 13.44 7.10 -7.00
C CYS A 44 14.38 8.31 -7.04
N LEU A 45 15.22 8.41 -6.00
CA LEU A 45 16.41 9.26 -6.02
C LEU A 45 17.58 8.41 -6.54
N ALA A 46 18.14 8.73 -7.71
CA ALA A 46 19.37 8.10 -8.21
C ALA A 46 20.58 8.66 -7.46
N LEU A 47 21.10 7.92 -6.48
CA LEU A 47 22.09 8.47 -5.54
C LEU A 47 23.45 8.66 -6.20
N ASP A 48 23.87 7.74 -7.06
CA ASP A 48 25.15 7.83 -7.79
C ASP A 48 25.22 9.09 -8.67
N ASP A 49 24.07 9.46 -9.27
CA ASP A 49 23.94 10.69 -10.05
C ASP A 49 24.15 11.94 -9.19
N TYR A 50 23.54 11.95 -8.00
CA TYR A 50 23.67 13.06 -7.07
C TYR A 50 25.10 13.16 -6.52
N GLU A 51 25.68 12.04 -6.09
CA GLU A 51 27.05 11.98 -5.58
C GLU A 51 28.05 12.52 -6.61
N THR A 52 27.94 12.04 -7.86
CA THR A 52 28.88 12.39 -8.93
C THR A 52 28.74 13.84 -9.38
N LYS A 53 27.50 14.32 -9.54
CA LYS A 53 27.24 15.65 -10.13
C LYS A 53 27.31 16.79 -9.12
N PHE A 54 27.02 16.52 -7.85
CA PHE A 54 26.83 17.57 -6.83
C PHE A 54 27.70 17.43 -5.60
N CYS A 55 28.19 16.22 -5.26
CA CYS A 55 29.06 16.01 -4.11
C CYS A 55 30.55 15.85 -4.47
N GLY A 56 30.89 15.78 -5.77
CA GLY A 56 32.25 15.58 -6.24
C GLY A 56 32.84 14.22 -5.86
N GLY A 57 31.98 13.25 -5.54
CA GLY A 57 32.36 11.88 -5.15
C GLY A 57 32.58 10.94 -6.34
N SER A 58 33.09 9.75 -6.05
CA SER A 58 33.23 8.66 -7.03
C SER A 58 31.98 7.78 -6.98
N LYS A 59 31.41 7.43 -8.14
CA LYS A 59 30.16 6.64 -8.31
C LYS A 59 30.03 5.41 -7.42
N ASP A 60 31.13 4.79 -6.99
CA ASP A 60 31.12 3.50 -6.31
C ASP A 60 30.89 3.57 -4.79
N ASN A 61 30.56 4.73 -4.22
CA ASN A 61 30.35 4.84 -2.78
C ASN A 61 28.89 4.81 -2.36
N THR A 62 27.90 5.05 -3.22
CA THR A 62 26.48 4.95 -2.87
C THR A 62 25.79 3.68 -3.40
N MET A 63 24.59 3.46 -2.87
CA MET A 63 23.60 2.54 -3.43
C MET A 63 22.99 3.18 -4.67
N ASP A 64 22.63 2.42 -5.71
CA ASP A 64 22.16 3.01 -6.97
C ASP A 64 20.95 3.95 -6.78
N ALA A 65 19.98 3.57 -5.93
CA ALA A 65 18.73 4.31 -5.75
C ALA A 65 18.16 4.28 -4.33
N ALA A 66 17.34 5.30 -4.02
CA ALA A 66 16.43 5.30 -2.88
C ALA A 66 14.97 5.42 -3.33
N VAL A 67 14.10 4.54 -2.83
CA VAL A 67 12.67 4.47 -3.16
C VAL A 67 11.84 4.82 -1.93
N GLY A 68 10.81 5.66 -2.09
CA GLY A 68 9.89 6.02 -1.01
C GLY A 68 8.92 4.88 -0.73
N ILE A 69 8.88 4.42 0.51
CA ILE A 69 7.97 3.35 0.93
C ILE A 69 7.22 3.71 2.21
N SER A 70 6.09 3.07 2.42
CA SER A 70 5.32 3.13 3.67
C SER A 70 4.70 1.78 3.95
N ASP A 71 4.47 1.51 5.22
CA ASP A 71 3.59 0.41 5.61
C ASP A 71 2.15 0.85 5.35
N TYR A 72 1.28 -0.06 4.89
CA TYR A 72 -0.14 0.22 4.72
C TYR A 72 -0.95 -0.50 5.80
N GLN A 73 -1.60 0.28 6.67
CA GLN A 73 -2.41 -0.23 7.78
C GLN A 73 -3.67 0.61 7.92
N ASN A 74 -4.82 -0.02 8.12
CA ASN A 74 -6.10 0.66 8.37
C ASN A 74 -6.39 1.75 7.32
N ASN A 75 -6.23 1.42 6.05
CA ASN A 75 -6.36 2.30 4.88
C ASN A 75 -5.46 3.52 4.84
N ARG A 76 -4.32 3.50 5.55
CA ARG A 76 -3.41 4.65 5.64
C ARG A 76 -1.96 4.23 5.48
N LYS A 77 -1.19 5.12 4.86
CA LYS A 77 0.28 5.07 4.87
C LYS A 77 0.77 5.40 6.28
N VAL A 78 1.59 4.52 6.85
CA VAL A 78 2.30 4.74 8.12
C VAL A 78 3.77 4.35 7.97
N ASN A 79 4.61 4.71 8.93
CA ASN A 79 6.05 4.37 8.92
C ASN A 79 6.78 4.77 7.62
N HIS A 80 6.57 6.01 7.18
CA HIS A 80 7.23 6.61 6.01
C HIS A 80 8.75 6.54 6.11
N ARG A 81 9.41 6.02 5.06
CA ARG A 81 10.87 5.86 5.00
C ARG A 81 11.38 5.67 3.57
N LEU A 82 12.67 5.86 3.39
CA LEU A 82 13.38 5.52 2.15
C LEU A 82 13.95 4.10 2.23
N LEU A 83 13.69 3.30 1.20
CA LEU A 83 14.31 2.01 0.97
C LEU A 83 15.52 2.19 0.07
N LEU A 84 16.70 1.77 0.54
CA LEU A 84 17.90 1.73 -0.30
C LEU A 84 17.87 0.52 -1.21
N VAL A 85 18.15 0.74 -2.49
CA VAL A 85 18.10 -0.25 -3.56
C VAL A 85 19.43 -0.21 -4.31
N GLU A 86 20.12 -1.35 -4.35
CA GLU A 86 21.29 -1.59 -5.18
C GLU A 86 20.89 -2.53 -6.32
N LEU A 87 21.13 -2.11 -7.55
CA LEU A 87 21.00 -2.92 -8.74
C LEU A 87 22.31 -3.68 -8.96
N ARG A 88 22.21 -4.98 -9.21
CA ARG A 88 23.33 -5.89 -9.53
C ARG A 88 22.94 -6.78 -10.69
N LEU A 89 22.41 -6.17 -11.75
CA LEU A 89 21.74 -6.88 -12.84
C LEU A 89 22.70 -7.62 -13.78
N ASP A 90 23.90 -7.09 -14.00
CA ASP A 90 24.94 -7.71 -14.86
C ASP A 90 25.86 -8.67 -14.11
N TYR A 91 25.50 -8.98 -12.88
CA TYR A 91 26.37 -9.68 -11.97
C TYR A 91 26.47 -11.17 -12.29
N GLN A 92 27.62 -11.62 -12.81
CA GLN A 92 27.77 -12.97 -13.38
C GLN A 92 27.98 -14.10 -12.35
N SER A 93 28.47 -13.80 -11.14
CA SER A 93 28.80 -14.83 -10.14
C SER A 93 28.94 -14.29 -8.73
N SER A 94 28.30 -14.93 -7.75
CA SER A 94 28.35 -14.61 -6.30
C SER A 94 29.75 -14.59 -5.66
N ARG A 95 30.79 -15.03 -6.40
CA ARG A 95 32.18 -14.99 -5.93
C ARG A 95 32.79 -13.59 -5.92
N ASN A 96 32.22 -12.63 -6.66
CA ASN A 96 32.73 -11.26 -6.74
C ASN A 96 32.05 -10.33 -5.69
N LEU A 97 31.31 -10.88 -4.73
CA LEU A 97 30.49 -10.08 -3.82
C LEU A 97 31.41 -9.65 -2.69
N ASP A 98 31.86 -8.41 -2.75
CA ASP A 98 32.65 -7.82 -1.68
C ASP A 98 31.73 -7.23 -0.62
N LYS A 99 31.63 -7.93 0.49
CA LYS A 99 30.89 -7.50 1.67
C LYS A 99 31.30 -6.10 2.13
N SER A 100 32.59 -5.80 2.14
CA SER A 100 33.09 -4.52 2.67
C SER A 100 32.64 -3.35 1.80
N SER A 101 32.60 -3.56 0.48
CA SER A 101 32.01 -2.62 -0.48
C SER A 101 30.52 -2.40 -0.24
N LEU A 102 29.71 -3.46 -0.10
CA LEU A 102 28.26 -3.32 0.12
C LEU A 102 27.92 -2.59 1.41
N VAL A 103 28.63 -2.89 2.51
CA VAL A 103 28.45 -2.19 3.80
C VAL A 103 28.82 -0.71 3.66
N ARG A 104 29.91 -0.40 2.94
CA ARG A 104 30.33 0.98 2.68
C ARG A 104 29.28 1.74 1.88
N LYS A 105 28.72 1.11 0.83
CA LYS A 105 27.64 1.69 0.01
C LYS A 105 26.41 2.06 0.81
N ILE A 106 25.94 1.15 1.65
CA ILE A 106 24.81 1.42 2.55
C ILE A 106 25.14 2.58 3.49
N LYS A 107 26.31 2.55 4.14
CA LYS A 107 26.71 3.59 5.09
C LYS A 107 26.72 4.97 4.43
N HIS A 108 27.39 5.09 3.29
CA HIS A 108 27.52 6.38 2.62
C HIS A 108 26.17 6.90 2.10
N SER A 109 25.31 6.01 1.61
CA SER A 109 23.94 6.38 1.20
C SER A 109 23.10 6.90 2.38
N LYS A 110 23.28 6.31 3.56
CA LYS A 110 22.63 6.81 4.79
C LYS A 110 23.18 8.16 5.21
N ASP A 111 24.48 8.37 5.10
CA ASP A 111 25.12 9.65 5.39
C ASP A 111 24.63 10.75 4.42
N LEU A 112 24.46 10.41 3.14
CA LEU A 112 23.93 11.30 2.10
C LEU A 112 22.46 11.69 2.33
N LEU A 113 21.69 10.77 2.89
CA LEU A 113 20.25 10.91 3.16
C LEU A 113 19.98 11.12 4.65
N SER A 114 20.91 11.70 5.39
CA SER A 114 20.92 11.75 6.87
C SER A 114 19.67 12.35 7.52
N GLU A 115 19.01 13.29 6.83
CA GLU A 115 17.75 13.93 7.27
C GLU A 115 16.51 13.03 7.07
N SER A 116 16.66 11.93 6.33
CA SER A 116 15.57 11.01 6.01
C SER A 116 15.57 9.77 6.89
N ARG A 117 14.36 9.33 7.26
CA ARG A 117 14.20 8.01 7.88
C ARG A 117 14.50 6.93 6.85
N ILE A 118 15.50 6.10 7.11
CA ILE A 118 15.89 4.99 6.24
C ILE A 118 15.28 3.68 6.74
N ALA A 119 14.84 2.84 5.82
CA ALA A 119 14.36 1.50 6.12
C ALA A 119 15.47 0.66 6.79
N PRO A 120 15.12 -0.21 7.76
CA PRO A 120 16.10 -1.04 8.43
C PRO A 120 16.73 -2.06 7.47
N ASN A 121 15.99 -2.45 6.44
CA ASN A 121 16.42 -3.33 5.37
C ASN A 121 16.97 -2.55 4.16
N SER A 122 17.88 -3.18 3.43
CA SER A 122 18.36 -2.70 2.12
C SER A 122 18.16 -3.79 1.08
N CYS A 123 17.75 -3.41 -0.12
CA CYS A 123 17.45 -4.33 -1.20
C CYS A 123 18.61 -4.42 -2.18
N PHE A 124 18.97 -5.65 -2.56
CA PHE A 124 19.95 -5.95 -3.60
C PHE A 124 19.25 -6.74 -4.71
N ILE A 125 19.18 -6.16 -5.90
CA ILE A 125 18.41 -6.69 -7.02
C ILE A 125 19.34 -7.33 -8.03
N PHE A 126 19.27 -8.65 -8.18
CA PHE A 126 20.07 -9.42 -9.13
C PHE A 126 19.20 -9.90 -10.30
N SER A 127 19.82 -10.33 -11.38
CA SER A 127 19.10 -11.08 -12.42
C SER A 127 18.45 -12.34 -11.85
N GLU A 128 17.39 -12.84 -12.51
CA GLU A 128 16.62 -14.00 -12.06
C GLU A 128 17.50 -15.24 -11.84
N GLU A 129 18.49 -15.44 -12.70
CA GLU A 129 19.41 -16.59 -12.63
C GLU A 129 20.35 -16.54 -11.41
N VAL A 130 20.63 -15.33 -10.91
CA VAL A 130 21.68 -15.07 -9.92
C VAL A 130 21.10 -14.80 -8.55
N ALA A 131 19.90 -14.23 -8.46
CA ALA A 131 19.23 -13.92 -7.20
C ALA A 131 19.18 -15.10 -6.21
N PRO A 132 18.87 -16.36 -6.61
CA PRO A 132 18.87 -17.49 -5.67
C PRO A 132 20.25 -17.80 -5.07
N LYS A 133 21.33 -17.65 -5.86
CA LYS A 133 22.71 -17.87 -5.42
C LYS A 133 23.16 -16.74 -4.48
N ALA A 134 22.85 -15.50 -4.84
CA ALA A 134 23.12 -14.33 -4.01
C ALA A 134 22.35 -14.38 -2.68
N GLN A 135 21.09 -14.82 -2.69
CA GLN A 135 20.28 -15.02 -1.49
C GLN A 135 20.90 -16.04 -0.55
N SER A 136 21.40 -17.15 -1.09
CA SER A 136 22.10 -18.19 -0.33
C SER A 136 23.41 -17.67 0.27
N TRP A 137 24.17 -16.87 -0.51
CA TRP A 137 25.36 -16.17 -0.05
C TRP A 137 25.01 -15.25 1.13
N VAL A 138 24.08 -14.31 0.96
CA VAL A 138 23.65 -13.35 2.00
C VAL A 138 23.19 -14.06 3.27
N ARG A 139 22.38 -15.13 3.18
CA ARG A 139 21.93 -15.90 4.35
C ARG A 139 23.08 -16.50 5.16
N ARG A 140 24.19 -16.87 4.49
CA ARG A 140 25.39 -17.39 5.16
C ARG A 140 26.11 -16.28 5.95
N PHE A 141 26.14 -15.06 5.43
CA PHE A 141 26.77 -13.90 6.07
C PHE A 141 25.88 -13.18 7.09
N ALA A 142 24.56 -13.15 6.88
CA ALA A 142 23.62 -12.45 7.76
C ALA A 142 23.64 -13.00 9.19
N ARG A 143 23.96 -14.29 9.35
CA ARG A 143 24.16 -14.94 10.67
C ARG A 143 25.33 -14.36 11.46
N GLU A 144 26.28 -13.71 10.79
CA GLU A 144 27.54 -13.25 11.39
C GLU A 144 27.48 -11.77 11.79
N PHE A 145 26.59 -10.96 11.21
CA PHE A 145 26.56 -9.50 11.42
C PHE A 145 25.16 -8.87 11.57
N SER A 146 24.09 -9.66 11.68
CA SER A 146 22.71 -9.16 11.80
C SER A 146 22.34 -8.15 10.68
N ALA A 147 22.86 -8.38 9.48
CA ALA A 147 22.59 -7.54 8.32
C ALA A 147 21.18 -7.82 7.79
N ASN A 148 20.33 -6.79 7.77
CA ASN A 148 18.98 -6.86 7.20
C ASN A 148 19.04 -6.60 5.69
N TRP A 149 19.55 -7.57 4.93
CA TRP A 149 19.66 -7.47 3.48
C TRP A 149 18.62 -8.36 2.80
N GLU A 150 17.84 -7.76 1.93
CA GLU A 150 16.88 -8.47 1.10
C GLU A 150 17.45 -8.64 -0.30
N VAL A 151 17.49 -9.88 -0.77
CA VAL A 151 17.94 -10.21 -2.11
C VAL A 151 16.73 -10.61 -2.93
N MET A 152 16.59 -9.99 -4.09
CA MET A 152 15.46 -10.27 -4.97
C MET A 152 15.85 -10.10 -6.44
N ASN A 153 15.00 -10.59 -7.32
CA ASN A 153 15.03 -10.23 -8.74
C ASN A 153 14.00 -9.13 -9.05
N PRO A 154 14.00 -8.54 -10.27
CA PRO A 154 13.06 -7.47 -10.61
C PRO A 154 11.58 -7.85 -10.46
N ILE A 155 11.20 -9.09 -10.83
CA ILE A 155 9.82 -9.59 -10.68
C ILE A 155 9.41 -9.58 -9.21
N GLN A 156 10.28 -10.10 -8.34
CA GLN A 156 10.05 -10.13 -6.90
C GLN A 156 9.99 -8.72 -6.31
N PHE A 157 10.84 -7.79 -6.75
CA PHE A 157 10.80 -6.39 -6.30
C PHE A 157 9.49 -5.69 -6.67
N ASN A 158 9.02 -5.87 -7.92
CA ASN A 158 7.75 -5.32 -8.37
C ASN A 158 6.55 -5.90 -7.62
N ALA A 159 6.64 -7.15 -7.14
CA ALA A 159 5.61 -7.76 -6.30
C ALA A 159 5.72 -7.34 -4.82
N PHE A 160 6.93 -6.97 -4.37
CA PHE A 160 7.22 -6.57 -3.00
C PHE A 160 6.68 -5.17 -2.69
N ILE A 161 6.92 -4.19 -3.58
CA ILE A 161 6.38 -2.83 -3.44
C ILE A 161 5.04 -2.74 -4.18
N LYS A 162 3.95 -2.71 -3.43
CA LYS A 162 2.60 -2.59 -3.98
C LYS A 162 2.19 -1.12 -4.15
N PHE A 163 1.04 -0.86 -4.79
CA PHE A 163 0.47 0.48 -4.85
C PHE A 163 -0.76 0.59 -3.95
N GLU A 164 -1.04 1.79 -3.46
CA GLU A 164 -2.23 2.07 -2.65
C GLU A 164 -3.52 1.71 -3.39
N SER A 165 -3.57 1.92 -4.71
CA SER A 165 -4.69 1.51 -5.57
C SER A 165 -4.96 0.01 -5.57
N ASP A 166 -3.97 -0.80 -5.18
CA ASP A 166 -4.06 -2.25 -5.21
C ASP A 166 -4.41 -2.82 -3.82
N MET A 167 -4.56 -1.95 -2.81
CA MET A 167 -4.91 -2.37 -1.46
C MET A 167 -6.43 -2.52 -1.33
N PRO A 168 -6.92 -3.67 -0.82
CA PRO A 168 -8.34 -3.79 -0.50
C PRO A 168 -8.69 -2.82 0.62
N TYR A 169 -9.83 -2.16 0.48
CA TYR A 169 -10.38 -1.32 1.54
C TYR A 169 -10.73 -2.19 2.76
N GLN A 170 -10.34 -1.73 3.95
CA GLN A 170 -10.70 -2.33 5.22
C GLN A 170 -11.75 -1.46 5.92
N PRO A 171 -13.01 -1.91 6.08
CA PRO A 171 -14.03 -1.12 6.75
C PRO A 171 -13.62 -0.64 8.14
N GLU A 172 -13.96 0.60 8.48
CA GLU A 172 -13.76 1.15 9.83
C GLU A 172 -14.75 0.51 10.84
N ASN A 173 -15.94 0.16 10.37
CA ASN A 173 -16.95 -0.55 11.15
C ASN A 173 -17.01 -2.04 10.82
N ASP A 174 -17.41 -2.84 11.80
CA ASP A 174 -17.66 -4.26 11.63
C ASP A 174 -18.98 -4.48 10.85
N LEU A 175 -18.87 -4.57 9.53
CA LEU A 175 -20.03 -4.73 8.63
C LEU A 175 -20.78 -6.04 8.88
N ASP A 176 -20.10 -7.09 9.31
CA ASP A 176 -20.74 -8.37 9.61
C ASP A 176 -21.58 -8.24 10.88
N ARG A 177 -21.09 -7.49 11.88
CA ARG A 177 -21.88 -7.17 13.07
C ARG A 177 -23.13 -6.35 12.73
N ILE A 178 -23.04 -5.40 11.79
CA ILE A 178 -24.20 -4.63 11.32
C ILE A 178 -25.26 -5.59 10.73
N LYS A 179 -24.83 -6.49 9.84
CA LYS A 179 -25.72 -7.50 9.23
C LYS A 179 -26.36 -8.40 10.27
N GLU A 180 -25.57 -8.94 11.20
CA GLU A 180 -26.07 -9.81 12.27
C GLU A 180 -27.19 -9.16 13.07
N VAL A 181 -27.02 -7.90 13.48
CA VAL A 181 -28.03 -7.17 14.26
C VAL A 181 -29.33 -7.03 13.48
N LEU A 182 -29.25 -6.61 12.21
CA LEU A 182 -30.42 -6.41 11.36
C LEU A 182 -31.14 -7.74 11.06
N TYR A 183 -30.41 -8.80 10.73
CA TYR A 183 -31.01 -10.12 10.50
C TYR A 183 -31.65 -10.71 11.76
N GLU A 184 -31.07 -10.49 12.95
CA GLU A 184 -31.69 -10.90 14.21
C GLU A 184 -32.98 -10.14 14.51
N CYS A 185 -33.08 -8.84 14.17
CA CYS A 185 -34.34 -8.10 14.24
C CYS A 185 -35.40 -8.74 13.33
N LEU A 186 -35.07 -9.01 12.07
CA LEU A 186 -35.99 -9.65 11.11
C LEU A 186 -36.44 -11.03 11.58
N LYS A 187 -35.52 -11.86 12.06
CA LYS A 187 -35.83 -13.20 12.59
C LYS A 187 -36.79 -13.17 13.77
N LYS A 188 -36.68 -12.15 14.63
CA LYS A 188 -37.59 -11.93 15.76
C LYS A 188 -38.89 -11.20 15.38
N LYS A 189 -39.03 -10.81 14.11
CA LYS A 189 -40.11 -9.94 13.60
C LYS A 189 -40.19 -8.61 14.36
N ASP A 190 -39.05 -8.11 14.80
CA ASP A 190 -38.93 -6.85 15.53
C ASP A 190 -38.67 -5.70 14.55
N LEU A 191 -39.74 -5.30 13.84
CA LEU A 191 -39.66 -4.31 12.77
C LEU A 191 -39.24 -2.93 13.28
N LYS A 192 -39.71 -2.54 14.46
CA LYS A 192 -39.31 -1.27 15.08
C LYS A 192 -37.79 -1.18 15.23
N ASN A 193 -37.16 -2.18 15.85
CA ASN A 193 -35.71 -2.16 16.00
C ASN A 193 -34.98 -2.33 14.67
N PHE A 194 -35.56 -3.04 13.69
CA PHE A 194 -34.99 -3.11 12.34
C PHE A 194 -34.92 -1.73 11.66
N PHE A 195 -36.01 -0.95 11.70
CA PHE A 195 -36.05 0.40 11.14
C PHE A 195 -35.13 1.35 11.93
N ASP A 196 -35.17 1.31 13.26
CA ASP A 196 -34.30 2.16 14.10
C ASP A 196 -32.81 1.91 13.83
N ASN A 197 -32.38 0.65 13.70
CA ASN A 197 -30.99 0.31 13.39
C ASN A 197 -30.60 0.72 11.96
N THR A 198 -31.51 0.56 11.00
CA THR A 198 -31.27 1.00 9.61
C THR A 198 -31.07 2.51 9.57
N ARG A 199 -31.96 3.28 10.20
CA ARG A 199 -31.89 4.74 10.27
C ARG A 199 -30.62 5.23 10.97
N TYR A 200 -30.23 4.56 12.06
CA TYR A 200 -28.97 4.82 12.75
C TYR A 200 -27.78 4.67 11.79
N TRP A 201 -27.64 3.54 11.10
CA TRP A 201 -26.49 3.30 10.22
C TRP A 201 -26.49 4.18 8.98
N ARG A 202 -27.64 4.56 8.43
CA ARG A 202 -27.73 5.59 7.37
C ARG A 202 -27.19 6.94 7.87
N THR A 203 -27.54 7.32 9.09
CA THR A 203 -27.07 8.56 9.72
C THR A 203 -25.56 8.52 9.96
N GLU A 204 -25.02 7.40 10.45
CA GLU A 204 -23.56 7.22 10.59
C GLU A 204 -22.85 7.26 9.24
N ALA A 205 -23.38 6.58 8.22
CA ALA A 205 -22.81 6.62 6.87
C ALA A 205 -22.71 8.06 6.33
N LEU A 206 -23.75 8.88 6.53
CA LEU A 206 -23.72 10.30 6.15
C LEU A 206 -22.60 11.08 6.82
N LYS A 207 -22.24 10.77 8.07
CA LYS A 207 -21.09 11.39 8.73
C LYS A 207 -19.78 11.07 8.00
N TYR A 208 -19.60 9.82 7.55
CA TYR A 208 -18.43 9.42 6.75
C TYR A 208 -18.37 10.16 5.42
N ARG A 209 -19.50 10.31 4.71
CA ARG A 209 -19.58 11.11 3.48
C ARG A 209 -19.17 12.55 3.71
N ASN A 210 -19.65 13.18 4.79
CA ASN A 210 -19.32 14.56 5.15
C ASN A 210 -17.83 14.74 5.53
N GLN A 211 -17.16 13.66 5.95
CA GLN A 211 -15.72 13.62 6.21
C GLN A 211 -14.89 13.21 4.98
N PHE A 212 -15.51 13.12 3.79
CA PHE A 212 -14.89 12.62 2.56
C PHE A 212 -14.32 11.20 2.64
N LYS A 213 -14.79 10.39 3.62
CA LYS A 213 -14.47 8.97 3.75
C LYS A 213 -15.44 8.13 2.92
N LEU A 214 -15.36 8.29 1.60
CA LEU A 214 -16.36 7.75 0.66
C LEU A 214 -16.42 6.22 0.67
N LEU A 215 -15.28 5.53 0.82
CA LEU A 215 -15.25 4.07 0.85
C LEU A 215 -15.99 3.48 2.07
N GLU A 216 -15.93 4.13 3.24
CA GLU A 216 -16.69 3.68 4.41
C GLU A 216 -18.19 3.94 4.23
N PHE A 217 -18.52 5.11 3.69
CA PHE A 217 -19.89 5.45 3.33
C PHE A 217 -20.50 4.42 2.37
N GLU A 218 -19.79 4.06 1.30
CA GLU A 218 -20.19 3.04 0.33
C GLU A 218 -20.31 1.67 1.00
N ALA A 219 -19.33 1.26 1.82
CA ALA A 219 -19.33 -0.03 2.48
C ALA A 219 -20.53 -0.24 3.42
N ILE A 220 -20.89 0.78 4.21
CA ILE A 220 -22.09 0.72 5.08
C ILE A 220 -23.35 0.72 4.23
N THR A 221 -23.47 1.63 3.25
CA THR A 221 -24.71 1.76 2.48
C THR A 221 -24.99 0.58 1.56
N ASP A 222 -23.97 -0.02 0.94
CA ASP A 222 -24.12 -1.27 0.18
C ASP A 222 -24.53 -2.43 1.11
N THR A 223 -23.97 -2.50 2.33
CA THR A 223 -24.39 -3.48 3.33
C THR A 223 -25.88 -3.35 3.67
N LEU A 224 -26.35 -2.13 3.93
CA LEU A 224 -27.77 -1.88 4.20
C LEU A 224 -28.64 -2.22 2.98
N TRP A 225 -28.21 -1.81 1.79
CA TRP A 225 -28.95 -2.02 0.56
C TRP A 225 -29.10 -3.50 0.19
N ASP A 226 -28.06 -4.31 0.39
CA ASP A 226 -28.13 -5.74 0.12
C ASP A 226 -29.09 -6.46 1.06
N ILE A 227 -29.18 -6.06 2.33
CA ILE A 227 -30.21 -6.54 3.25
C ILE A 227 -31.59 -6.12 2.75
N TRP A 228 -31.75 -4.85 2.37
CA TRP A 228 -33.03 -4.29 1.93
C TRP A 228 -33.57 -4.92 0.65
N LYS A 229 -32.70 -5.33 -0.28
CA LYS A 229 -33.10 -6.10 -1.48
C LYS A 229 -33.77 -7.42 -1.15
N SER A 230 -33.36 -8.04 -0.04
CA SER A 230 -33.89 -9.33 0.41
C SER A 230 -35.08 -9.20 1.37
N PHE A 231 -35.38 -7.97 1.81
CA PHE A 231 -36.46 -7.68 2.74
C PHE A 231 -37.79 -7.50 1.99
N ASP A 232 -38.79 -8.29 2.37
CA ASP A 232 -40.16 -8.20 1.89
C ASP A 232 -41.09 -7.95 3.06
N ILE A 233 -41.60 -6.73 3.20
CA ILE A 233 -42.46 -6.32 4.32
C ILE A 233 -43.69 -7.21 4.47
N ALA A 234 -44.25 -7.72 3.36
CA ALA A 234 -45.44 -8.57 3.38
C ALA A 234 -45.20 -9.91 4.11
N ALA A 235 -43.95 -10.34 4.26
CA ALA A 235 -43.58 -11.53 5.03
C ALA A 235 -43.56 -11.28 6.55
N TYR A 236 -43.53 -10.02 6.99
CA TYR A 236 -43.31 -9.63 8.39
C TYR A 236 -44.51 -8.94 9.03
N SER A 237 -45.25 -8.10 8.29
CA SER A 237 -46.40 -7.37 8.79
C SER A 237 -47.45 -7.14 7.70
N SER A 238 -48.70 -6.99 8.11
CA SER A 238 -49.82 -6.52 7.28
C SER A 238 -50.38 -5.19 7.79
N ASP A 239 -49.71 -4.55 8.75
CA ASP A 239 -50.09 -3.26 9.29
C ASP A 239 -49.71 -2.13 8.31
N GLU A 240 -50.63 -1.22 8.04
CA GLU A 240 -50.43 -0.14 7.06
C GLU A 240 -49.31 0.82 7.48
N MET A 241 -49.10 1.03 8.78
CA MET A 241 -48.03 1.91 9.27
C MET A 241 -46.65 1.28 9.07
N ASP A 242 -46.51 -0.01 9.32
CA ASP A 242 -45.27 -0.74 9.08
C ASP A 242 -44.90 -0.76 7.58
N ILE A 243 -45.91 -0.90 6.71
CA ILE A 243 -45.75 -0.85 5.25
C ILE A 243 -45.27 0.53 4.83
N LEU A 244 -45.94 1.58 5.31
CA LEU A 244 -45.56 2.96 5.00
C LEU A 244 -44.15 3.30 5.49
N GLU A 245 -43.78 2.91 6.72
CA GLU A 245 -42.43 3.13 7.25
C GLU A 245 -41.38 2.37 6.43
N SER A 246 -41.66 1.13 6.02
CA SER A 246 -40.79 0.36 5.13
C SER A 246 -40.57 1.05 3.77
N GLU A 247 -41.60 1.64 3.17
CA GLU A 247 -41.50 2.39 1.91
C GLU A 247 -40.63 3.66 2.07
N ILE A 248 -40.86 4.44 3.13
CA ILE A 248 -40.06 5.63 3.46
C ILE A 248 -38.59 5.25 3.65
N GLU A 249 -38.31 4.22 4.45
CA GLU A 249 -36.94 3.81 4.74
C GLU A 249 -36.20 3.30 3.49
N LYS A 250 -36.94 2.65 2.56
CA LYS A 250 -36.41 2.24 1.26
C LYS A 250 -36.06 3.43 0.38
N GLU A 251 -36.98 4.38 0.23
CA GLU A 251 -36.81 5.55 -0.62
C GLU A 251 -35.61 6.40 -0.15
N ASP A 252 -35.55 6.70 1.15
CA ASP A 252 -34.43 7.40 1.77
C ASP A 252 -33.08 6.71 1.50
N LEU A 253 -33.03 5.37 1.60
CA LEU A 253 -31.81 4.61 1.31
C LEU A 253 -31.44 4.69 -0.18
N GLN A 254 -32.42 4.62 -1.09
CA GLN A 254 -32.21 4.77 -2.54
C GLN A 254 -31.69 6.17 -2.91
N ILE A 255 -32.27 7.21 -2.32
CA ILE A 255 -31.84 8.60 -2.48
C ILE A 255 -30.39 8.74 -1.99
N LEU A 256 -30.09 8.16 -0.82
CA LEU A 256 -28.77 8.24 -0.22
C LEU A 256 -27.67 7.65 -1.12
N ILE A 257 -27.94 6.49 -1.72
CA ILE A 257 -26.99 5.77 -2.60
C ILE A 257 -27.03 6.24 -4.06
N GLY A 258 -27.94 7.15 -4.42
CA GLY A 258 -28.11 7.63 -5.79
C GLY A 258 -28.57 6.55 -6.78
N ARG A 259 -29.20 5.46 -6.30
CA ARG A 259 -29.74 4.38 -7.13
C ARG A 259 -31.24 4.61 -7.28
N TYR A 260 -31.62 5.49 -8.19
CA TYR A 260 -33.00 5.56 -8.69
C TYR A 260 -33.20 4.44 -9.72
N ALA A 261 -34.23 3.64 -9.52
CA ALA A 261 -34.72 2.70 -10.52
C ALA A 261 -35.67 3.41 -11.49
#